data_AF-A0A938NLE2-F1
#
_entry.id   AF-A0A938NLE2-F1
#
_cell.length_a   1.000
_cell.length_b   1.000
_cell.length_c   1.000
_cell.angle_alpha   90.00
_cell.angle_beta   90.00
_cell.angle_gamma   90.00
#
_symmetry.space_group_name_H-M   'P 1'
#
loop_
_entity.id
_entity.type
_entity.pdbx_description
1 polymer ?
#
loop_
_entity_poly.entity_id
_entity_poly.type
_entity_poly.pdbx_seq_one_letter_code
_entity_poly.pdbx_strand_id
1 'polypeptide(L)'
;MKSMILCCLIGAVAYGADVTIELQQPPTNGTVAILLFDSPETFSQLSDPVRSIRIPASGQGRFTLPDVEPGAYALMVHYDENDNEQLDKNFIGIPREPVGFANGYSPKGPPVCLTLDGTNSATESVELRRPLGERGRIGAGVGALFRSSPYRDADAGSFMPIPAITYTGNRLQIFGPRAQFGLLNKEPVRLAAVAQYRAAAYEEDDSDYLEGMGDRDATMMAGLSTKVDLPAGFDISLEGRHDALDQIGGSEASLFLLRVFQAGSVRLTPKAGVNWMSDVF
;
A
#
# COMPACT_ATOMS: atom_id res chain seq x y z
N MET A 1 -64.93 16.43 -23.26
CA MET A 1 -63.66 16.45 -24.02
C MET A 1 -62.51 16.44 -23.01
N LYS A 2 -61.88 15.28 -22.77
CA LYS A 2 -60.70 15.17 -21.89
C LYS A 2 -59.48 15.05 -22.81
N SER A 3 -58.65 16.08 -22.82
CA SER A 3 -57.42 16.13 -23.61
C SER A 3 -56.35 15.28 -22.92
N MET A 4 -55.86 14.24 -23.59
CA MET A 4 -54.83 13.32 -23.13
C MET A 4 -53.50 13.79 -23.74
N ILE A 5 -52.66 14.43 -22.95
CA ILE A 5 -51.30 14.81 -23.37
C ILE A 5 -50.41 13.58 -23.21
N LEU A 6 -50.08 12.96 -24.35
CA LEU A 6 -49.08 11.91 -24.46
C LEU A 6 -47.69 12.59 -24.44
N CYS A 7 -47.08 12.68 -23.26
CA CYS A 7 -45.69 13.09 -23.12
C CYS A 7 -44.81 11.92 -23.60
N CYS A 8 -44.35 12.00 -24.85
CA CYS A 8 -43.37 11.07 -25.39
C CYS A 8 -42.02 11.38 -24.72
N LEU A 9 -41.70 10.65 -23.64
CA LEU A 9 -40.33 10.59 -23.13
C LEU A 9 -39.47 9.91 -24.20
N ILE A 10 -38.80 10.72 -25.01
CA ILE A 10 -37.64 10.25 -25.77
C ILE A 10 -36.54 10.04 -24.74
N GLY A 11 -36.44 8.82 -24.20
CA GLY A 11 -35.24 8.42 -23.48
C GLY A 11 -34.08 8.46 -24.47
N ALA A 12 -33.09 9.31 -24.21
CA ALA A 12 -31.82 9.19 -24.91
C ALA A 12 -31.26 7.81 -24.57
N VAL A 13 -31.17 6.93 -25.57
CA VAL A 13 -30.42 5.69 -25.44
C VAL A 13 -28.95 6.11 -25.37
N ALA A 14 -28.37 6.12 -24.16
CA ALA A 14 -26.94 6.21 -24.02
C ALA A 14 -26.38 4.89 -24.57
N TYR A 15 -25.70 4.94 -25.71
CA TYR A 15 -24.93 3.81 -26.21
C TYR A 15 -23.64 3.74 -25.39
N GLY A 16 -23.27 2.56 -24.90
CA GLY A 16 -21.95 2.40 -24.30
C GLY A 16 -20.86 2.46 -25.37
N ALA A 17 -19.72 3.01 -24.99
CA ALA A 17 -18.54 3.05 -25.84
C ALA A 17 -17.73 1.75 -25.71
N ASP A 18 -17.15 1.29 -26.82
CA ASP A 18 -16.21 0.18 -26.79
C ASP A 18 -14.82 0.67 -26.37
N VAL A 19 -14.24 0.07 -25.33
CA VAL A 19 -12.86 0.33 -24.91
C VAL A 19 -11.97 -0.80 -25.41
N THR A 20 -11.03 -0.48 -26.28
CA THR A 20 -10.01 -1.40 -26.78
C THR A 20 -8.73 -1.25 -25.96
N ILE A 21 -8.18 -2.36 -25.47
CA ILE A 21 -6.92 -2.42 -24.74
C ILE A 21 -5.89 -3.10 -25.63
N GLU A 22 -4.72 -2.47 -25.80
CA GLU A 22 -3.57 -3.01 -26.52
C GLU A 22 -2.39 -3.25 -25.57
N LEU A 23 -2.09 -4.51 -25.28
CA LEU A 23 -0.94 -4.90 -24.46
C LEU A 23 0.34 -4.93 -25.30
N GLN A 24 1.36 -4.19 -24.87
CA GLN A 24 2.64 -4.10 -25.61
C GLN A 24 3.44 -5.42 -25.57
N GLN A 25 3.18 -6.30 -24.60
CA GLN A 25 3.80 -7.62 -24.46
C GLN A 25 2.79 -8.60 -23.83
N PRO A 26 1.83 -9.13 -24.60
CA PRO A 26 0.76 -9.95 -24.03
C PRO A 26 1.30 -11.30 -23.51
N PRO A 27 0.87 -11.74 -22.32
CA PRO A 27 1.20 -13.08 -21.83
C PRO A 27 0.58 -14.16 -22.73
N THR A 28 1.18 -15.35 -22.74
CA THR A 28 0.75 -16.51 -23.54
C THR A 28 0.06 -17.60 -22.72
N ASN A 29 0.02 -17.44 -21.40
CA ASN A 29 -0.58 -18.34 -20.42
C ASN A 29 -1.12 -17.54 -19.23
N GLY A 30 -1.84 -18.20 -18.34
CA GLY A 30 -2.56 -17.56 -17.25
C GLY A 30 -3.75 -16.74 -17.75
N THR A 31 -4.16 -15.75 -16.96
CA THR A 31 -5.38 -14.97 -17.20
C THR A 31 -5.11 -13.48 -17.18
N VAL A 32 -5.61 -12.75 -18.19
CA VAL A 32 -5.61 -11.28 -18.20
C VAL A 32 -6.94 -10.79 -17.64
N ALA A 33 -6.86 -10.10 -16.51
CA ALA A 33 -7.99 -9.39 -15.89
C ALA A 33 -7.95 -7.91 -16.28
N ILE A 34 -9.05 -7.40 -16.82
CA ILE A 34 -9.25 -5.97 -17.12
C ILE A 34 -10.27 -5.43 -16.13
N LEU A 35 -9.88 -4.40 -15.41
CA LEU A 35 -10.61 -3.82 -14.28
C LEU A 35 -10.89 -2.33 -14.56
N LEU A 36 -12.14 -1.92 -14.46
CA LEU A 36 -12.55 -0.52 -14.45
C LEU A 36 -12.96 -0.11 -13.04
N PHE A 37 -12.50 1.06 -12.63
CA PHE A 37 -12.89 1.72 -11.38
C PHE A 37 -13.48 3.09 -11.71
N ASP A 38 -14.63 3.41 -11.11
CA ASP A 38 -15.32 4.69 -11.20
C ASP A 38 -15.03 5.61 -9.99
N SER A 39 -14.31 5.11 -9.00
CA SER A 39 -13.95 5.84 -7.77
C SER A 39 -12.44 5.84 -7.53
N PRO A 40 -11.84 7.00 -7.19
CA PRO A 40 -10.44 7.09 -6.75
C PRO A 40 -10.16 6.24 -5.50
N GLU A 41 -11.16 6.00 -4.64
CA GLU A 41 -11.00 5.24 -3.41
C GLU A 41 -10.81 3.75 -3.70
N THR A 42 -11.73 3.15 -4.48
CA THR A 42 -11.68 1.74 -4.90
C THR A 42 -10.45 1.46 -5.76
N PHE A 43 -10.08 2.40 -6.64
CA PHE A 43 -8.84 2.33 -7.40
C PHE A 43 -7.59 2.37 -6.50
N SER A 44 -7.54 3.26 -5.50
CA SER A 44 -6.36 3.36 -4.61
C SER A 44 -6.17 2.12 -3.75
N GLN A 45 -7.28 1.43 -3.40
CA GLN A 45 -7.29 0.19 -2.64
C GLN A 45 -7.14 -1.07 -3.53
N LEU A 46 -7.30 -0.90 -4.84
CA LEU A 46 -7.38 -1.98 -5.82
C LEU A 46 -8.44 -3.01 -5.41
N SER A 47 -9.63 -2.53 -5.06
CA SER A 47 -10.78 -3.32 -4.58
C SER A 47 -12.07 -2.86 -5.26
N ASP A 48 -13.07 -3.73 -5.35
CA ASP A 48 -14.43 -3.41 -5.82
C ASP A 48 -14.50 -2.62 -7.15
N PRO A 49 -13.99 -3.18 -8.27
CA PRO A 49 -14.13 -2.57 -9.59
C PRO A 49 -15.60 -2.51 -10.02
N VAL A 50 -16.02 -1.44 -10.69
CA VAL A 50 -17.38 -1.32 -11.27
C VAL A 50 -17.59 -2.30 -12.42
N ARG A 51 -16.51 -2.69 -13.10
CA ARG A 51 -16.54 -3.72 -14.14
C ARG A 51 -15.24 -4.51 -14.16
N SER A 52 -15.34 -5.82 -14.31
CA SER A 52 -14.21 -6.72 -14.48
C SER A 52 -14.48 -7.76 -15.56
N ILE A 53 -13.53 -7.97 -16.47
CA ILE A 53 -13.53 -9.12 -17.38
C ILE A 53 -12.22 -9.90 -17.21
N ARG A 54 -12.31 -11.22 -17.33
CA ARG A 54 -11.15 -12.12 -17.32
C ARG A 54 -11.09 -12.87 -18.64
N ILE A 55 -9.92 -12.87 -19.25
CA ILE A 55 -9.69 -13.46 -20.56
C ILE A 55 -8.47 -14.38 -20.47
N PRO A 56 -8.57 -15.65 -20.87
CA PRO A 56 -7.41 -16.52 -20.96
C PRO A 56 -6.35 -15.90 -21.86
N ALA A 57 -5.13 -15.80 -21.36
CA ALA A 57 -4.03 -15.27 -22.14
C ALA A 57 -3.70 -16.24 -23.28
N SER A 58 -3.57 -15.69 -24.49
CA SER A 58 -3.32 -16.47 -25.71
C SER A 58 -2.18 -15.91 -26.56
N GLY A 59 -1.45 -14.91 -26.03
CA GLY A 59 -0.49 -14.12 -26.79
C GLY A 59 -1.15 -13.05 -27.68
N GLN A 60 -2.48 -12.98 -27.72
CA GLN A 60 -3.21 -11.88 -28.33
C GLN A 60 -3.18 -10.67 -27.40
N GLY A 61 -2.73 -9.51 -27.90
CA GLY A 61 -2.62 -8.29 -27.11
C GLY A 61 -3.79 -7.33 -27.23
N ARG A 62 -4.81 -7.66 -28.03
CA ARG A 62 -5.95 -6.77 -28.25
C ARG A 62 -7.19 -7.33 -27.58
N PHE A 63 -7.73 -6.58 -26.64
CA PHE A 63 -8.95 -6.92 -25.92
C PHE A 63 -9.97 -5.79 -26.08
N THR A 64 -11.26 -6.12 -26.10
CA THR A 64 -12.34 -5.12 -26.21
C THR A 64 -13.33 -5.32 -25.09
N LEU A 65 -13.60 -4.24 -24.37
CA LEU A 65 -14.65 -4.15 -23.37
C LEU A 65 -15.82 -3.40 -24.02
N PRO A 66 -16.88 -4.11 -24.48
CA PRO A 66 -17.95 -3.48 -25.22
C PRO A 66 -18.93 -2.77 -24.28
N ASP A 67 -19.66 -1.78 -24.79
CA ASP A 67 -20.79 -1.16 -24.08
C ASP A 67 -20.41 -0.64 -22.67
N VAL A 68 -19.33 0.13 -22.57
CA VAL A 68 -18.96 0.83 -21.33
C VAL A 68 -19.79 2.11 -21.25
N GLU A 69 -20.53 2.28 -20.15
CA GLU A 69 -21.35 3.48 -19.93
C GLU A 69 -20.50 4.76 -19.98
N PRO A 70 -21.08 5.91 -20.39
CA PRO A 70 -20.38 7.19 -20.34
C PRO A 70 -19.95 7.54 -18.91
N GLY A 71 -18.71 7.99 -18.74
CA GLY A 71 -18.15 8.27 -17.42
C GLY A 71 -16.64 8.46 -17.41
N ALA A 72 -16.10 8.72 -16.22
CA ALA A 72 -14.66 8.79 -15.98
C ALA A 72 -14.21 7.52 -15.26
N TYR A 73 -13.26 6.79 -15.85
CA TYR A 73 -12.82 5.51 -15.33
C TYR A 73 -11.30 5.44 -15.19
N ALA A 74 -10.83 4.81 -14.13
CA ALA A 74 -9.46 4.31 -14.05
C ALA A 74 -9.42 2.86 -14.56
N LEU A 75 -8.60 2.62 -15.58
CA LEU A 75 -8.37 1.30 -16.16
C LEU A 75 -7.11 0.69 -15.58
N MET A 76 -7.23 -0.55 -15.11
CA MET A 76 -6.12 -1.40 -14.72
C MET A 76 -6.20 -2.73 -15.47
N VAL A 77 -5.04 -3.21 -15.90
CA VAL A 77 -4.87 -4.58 -16.38
C VAL A 77 -4.00 -5.33 -15.39
N HIS A 78 -4.43 -6.51 -15.00
CA HIS A 78 -3.70 -7.43 -14.13
C HIS A 78 -3.49 -8.73 -14.89
N TYR A 79 -2.27 -9.25 -14.83
CA TYR A 79 -1.95 -10.57 -15.30
C TYR A 79 -1.88 -11.53 -14.11
N ASP A 80 -2.87 -12.42 -14.02
CA ASP A 80 -2.93 -13.53 -13.07
C ASP A 80 -2.08 -14.67 -13.63
N GLU A 81 -0.87 -14.81 -13.08
CA GLU A 81 0.15 -15.76 -13.56
C GLU A 81 -0.14 -17.18 -13.07
N ASN A 82 -0.89 -17.32 -11.97
CA ASN A 82 -1.11 -18.60 -11.29
C ASN A 82 -2.57 -19.08 -11.36
N ASP A 83 -3.42 -18.37 -12.10
CA ASP A 83 -4.84 -18.67 -12.34
C ASP A 83 -5.64 -18.85 -11.04
N ASN A 84 -5.31 -18.08 -10.00
CA ASN A 84 -6.01 -18.14 -8.71
C ASN A 84 -7.17 -17.15 -8.59
N GLU A 85 -7.45 -16.42 -9.68
CA GLU A 85 -8.45 -15.38 -9.85
C GLU A 85 -8.30 -14.16 -8.91
N GLN A 86 -7.17 -14.05 -8.20
CA GLN A 86 -6.91 -13.03 -7.19
C GLN A 86 -5.78 -12.10 -7.61
N LEU A 87 -5.91 -10.82 -7.26
CA LEU A 87 -4.77 -9.91 -7.30
C LEU A 87 -3.86 -10.20 -6.12
N ASP A 88 -2.85 -11.02 -6.36
CA ASP A 88 -1.89 -11.43 -5.35
C ASP A 88 -1.06 -10.24 -4.84
N LYS A 89 -1.19 -9.89 -3.56
CA LYS A 89 -0.45 -8.79 -2.91
C LYS A 89 0.56 -9.29 -1.88
N ASN A 90 1.65 -8.55 -1.69
CA ASN A 90 2.60 -8.81 -0.60
C ASN A 90 2.05 -8.29 0.75
N PHE A 91 2.81 -8.47 1.83
CA PHE A 91 2.39 -8.10 3.18
C PHE A 91 2.02 -6.61 3.35
N ILE A 92 2.49 -5.69 2.49
CA ILE A 92 2.13 -4.26 2.54
C ILE A 92 1.08 -3.86 1.49
N GLY A 93 0.51 -4.81 0.74
CA GLY A 93 -0.54 -4.56 -0.24
C GLY A 93 -0.04 -4.25 -1.65
N ILE A 94 1.25 -4.42 -1.93
CA ILE A 94 1.81 -4.21 -3.28
C ILE A 94 1.56 -5.46 -4.14
N PRO A 95 1.01 -5.34 -5.36
CA PRO A 95 0.85 -6.47 -6.27
C PRO A 95 2.16 -7.22 -6.52
N ARG A 96 2.09 -8.54 -6.49
CA ARG A 96 3.20 -9.47 -6.75
C ARG A 96 3.29 -9.85 -8.21
N GLU A 97 2.17 -9.80 -8.90
CA GLU A 97 2.05 -10.14 -10.32
C GLU A 97 2.09 -8.87 -11.19
N PRO A 98 2.32 -9.00 -12.50
CA PRO A 98 2.37 -7.86 -13.39
C PRO A 98 1.03 -7.12 -13.46
N VAL A 99 1.10 -5.81 -13.31
CA VAL A 99 -0.04 -4.90 -13.44
C VAL A 99 0.33 -3.75 -14.37
N GLY A 100 -0.66 -3.22 -15.07
CA GLY A 100 -0.53 -2.08 -15.96
C GLY A 100 -1.74 -1.16 -15.82
N PHE A 101 -1.57 0.11 -16.16
CA PHE A 101 -2.60 1.13 -16.06
C PHE A 101 -2.71 1.89 -17.36
N ALA A 102 -3.89 2.42 -17.68
CA ALA A 102 -4.06 3.35 -18.79
C ALA A 102 -3.15 4.58 -18.65
N ASN A 103 -2.89 5.25 -19.77
CA ASN A 103 -2.04 6.45 -19.84
C ASN A 103 -0.61 6.26 -19.29
N GLY A 104 -0.11 5.02 -19.22
CA GLY A 104 1.19 4.72 -18.62
C GLY A 104 1.28 5.12 -17.14
N TYR A 105 0.14 5.24 -16.46
CA TYR A 105 0.06 5.73 -15.10
C TYR A 105 0.86 4.84 -14.14
N SER A 106 1.71 5.46 -13.31
CA SER A 106 2.39 4.80 -12.21
C SER A 106 1.76 5.29 -10.90
N PRO A 107 1.34 4.38 -9.98
CA PRO A 107 0.60 4.73 -8.76
C PRO A 107 1.43 5.52 -7.72
N LYS A 108 1.80 6.75 -8.08
CA LYS A 108 2.46 7.75 -7.24
C LYS A 108 1.55 8.96 -6.98
N GLY A 109 0.29 8.95 -7.45
CA GLY A 109 -0.65 10.07 -7.38
C GLY A 109 -2.12 9.64 -7.51
N PRO A 110 -3.02 10.50 -8.00
CA PRO A 110 -4.36 10.11 -8.46
C PRO A 110 -4.29 9.42 -9.82
N PRO A 111 -5.23 8.51 -10.14
CA PRO A 111 -5.31 7.92 -11.47
C PRO A 111 -5.52 8.98 -12.54
N VAL A 112 -4.91 8.78 -13.71
CA VAL A 112 -5.31 9.47 -14.94
C VAL A 112 -6.52 8.73 -15.49
N CYS A 113 -7.69 9.38 -15.47
CA CYS A 113 -8.94 8.77 -15.88
C CYS A 113 -9.10 8.79 -17.41
N LEU A 114 -9.57 7.68 -17.95
CA LEU A 114 -10.19 7.62 -19.28
C LEU A 114 -11.58 8.24 -19.19
N THR A 115 -11.90 9.19 -20.07
CA THR A 115 -13.24 9.80 -20.14
C THR A 115 -13.98 9.28 -21.37
N LEU A 116 -15.15 8.69 -21.15
CA LEU A 116 -16.01 8.14 -22.21
C LEU A 116 -17.28 8.99 -22.33
N ASP A 117 -17.60 9.41 -23.55
CA ASP A 117 -18.76 10.23 -23.87
C ASP A 117 -19.96 9.44 -24.43
N GLY A 118 -19.82 8.12 -24.57
CA GLY A 118 -20.85 7.22 -25.12
C GLY A 118 -20.95 7.19 -26.64
N THR A 119 -20.08 7.93 -27.35
CA THR A 119 -20.11 8.00 -28.82
C THR A 119 -18.80 7.57 -29.46
N ASN A 120 -17.68 7.71 -28.75
CA ASN A 120 -16.35 7.38 -29.25
C ASN A 120 -15.77 6.14 -28.57
N SER A 121 -15.36 5.16 -29.37
CA SER A 121 -14.52 4.06 -28.90
C SER A 121 -13.15 4.58 -28.46
N ALA A 122 -12.65 4.10 -27.33
CA ALA A 122 -11.31 4.44 -26.84
C ALA A 122 -10.33 3.31 -27.12
N THR A 123 -9.07 3.65 -27.41
CA THR A 123 -7.99 2.66 -27.52
C THR A 123 -6.87 3.04 -26.55
N GLU A 124 -6.54 2.13 -25.64
CA GLU A 124 -5.55 2.33 -24.59
C GLU A 124 -4.41 1.32 -24.72
N SER A 125 -3.18 1.83 -24.89
CA SER A 125 -1.99 0.99 -24.84
C SER A 125 -1.53 0.81 -23.39
N VAL A 126 -1.39 -0.44 -22.95
CA VAL A 126 -1.01 -0.77 -21.57
C VAL A 126 0.27 -1.61 -21.55
N GLU A 127 1.20 -1.23 -20.68
CA GLU A 127 2.43 -1.99 -20.41
C GLU A 127 2.30 -2.64 -19.02
N LEU A 128 2.45 -3.97 -18.96
CA LEU A 128 2.44 -4.72 -17.71
C LEU A 128 3.83 -4.66 -17.06
N ARG A 129 3.86 -4.36 -15.76
CA ARG A 129 5.09 -4.35 -14.97
C ARG A 129 4.87 -5.05 -13.64
N ARG A 130 5.83 -5.89 -13.23
CA ARG A 130 5.85 -6.47 -11.87
C ARG A 130 6.40 -5.40 -10.91
N PRO A 131 5.59 -4.80 -10.01
CA PRO A 131 6.01 -3.62 -9.26
C PRO A 131 7.31 -3.81 -8.48
N LEU A 132 7.53 -4.97 -7.89
CA LEU A 132 8.72 -5.28 -7.09
C LEU A 132 9.76 -6.15 -7.82
N GLY A 133 9.53 -6.54 -9.08
CA GLY A 133 10.34 -7.56 -9.75
C GLY A 133 10.24 -8.94 -9.08
N GLU A 134 10.91 -9.93 -9.67
CA GLU A 134 10.85 -11.35 -9.25
C GLU A 134 11.36 -11.58 -7.81
N ARG A 135 12.34 -10.79 -7.37
CA ARG A 135 13.06 -11.01 -6.11
C ARG A 135 12.77 -9.95 -5.04
N GLY A 136 11.87 -9.02 -5.32
CA GLY A 136 11.70 -7.81 -4.51
C GLY A 136 12.66 -6.69 -4.91
N ARG A 137 12.49 -5.53 -4.26
CA ARG A 137 13.36 -4.36 -4.47
C ARG A 137 14.30 -4.17 -3.30
N ILE A 138 15.56 -3.90 -3.60
CA ILE A 138 16.56 -3.41 -2.64
C ILE A 138 16.80 -1.92 -2.89
N GLY A 139 16.99 -1.18 -1.81
CA GLY A 139 17.46 0.20 -1.83
C GLY A 139 18.55 0.39 -0.79
N ALA A 140 19.50 1.27 -1.09
CA ALA A 140 20.53 1.67 -0.16
C ALA A 140 20.61 3.20 -0.15
N GLY A 141 20.81 3.75 1.04
CA GLY A 141 21.01 5.17 1.27
C GLY A 141 21.80 5.39 2.55
N VAL A 142 22.16 6.64 2.81
CA VAL A 142 22.81 7.06 4.04
C VAL A 142 22.02 8.25 4.59
N GLY A 143 21.67 8.17 5.87
CA GLY A 143 21.07 9.27 6.62
C GLY A 143 21.93 9.63 7.82
N ALA A 144 21.66 10.78 8.42
CA ALA A 144 22.20 11.18 9.70
C ALA A 144 21.04 11.47 10.65
N LEU A 145 21.09 10.92 11.85
CA LEU A 145 20.21 11.35 12.95
C LEU A 145 20.98 12.30 13.86
N PHE A 146 20.36 13.43 14.14
CA PHE A 146 20.76 14.35 15.19
C PHE A 146 19.71 14.25 16.29
N ARG A 147 20.11 13.87 17.49
CA ARG A 147 19.20 13.78 18.65
C ARG A 147 19.68 14.72 19.72
N SER A 148 18.89 15.71 20.10
CA SER A 148 19.14 16.44 21.34
C SER A 148 18.86 15.54 22.54
N SER A 149 19.71 15.59 23.58
CA SER A 149 19.35 14.98 24.85
C SER A 149 18.14 15.72 25.43
N PRO A 150 17.07 15.01 25.84
CA PRO A 150 15.96 15.62 26.56
C PRO A 150 16.29 15.86 28.04
N TYR A 151 17.44 15.35 28.52
CA TYR A 151 17.85 15.46 29.91
C TYR A 151 18.53 16.79 30.19
N ARG A 152 18.22 17.33 31.35
CA ARG A 152 18.78 18.58 31.83
C ARG A 152 20.27 18.40 32.09
N ASP A 153 21.08 19.36 31.66
CA ASP A 153 22.53 19.40 31.94
C ASP A 153 23.25 18.11 31.49
N ALA A 154 22.75 17.45 30.45
CA ALA A 154 23.40 16.33 29.77
C ALA A 154 24.19 16.81 28.54
N ASP A 155 25.21 16.04 28.14
CA ASP A 155 26.03 16.34 26.96
C ASP A 155 25.17 16.62 25.71
N ALA A 156 25.65 17.59 24.91
CA ALA A 156 24.91 18.07 23.74
C ALA A 156 24.74 16.97 22.70
N GLY A 157 23.57 16.96 22.07
CA GLY A 157 22.99 15.86 21.29
C GLY A 157 23.90 14.97 20.44
N SER A 158 23.51 13.69 20.29
CA SER A 158 24.27 12.68 19.55
C SER A 158 24.08 12.76 18.03
N PHE A 159 25.18 12.51 17.31
CA PHE A 159 25.21 12.29 15.86
C PHE A 159 25.32 10.79 15.59
N MET A 160 24.40 10.23 14.81
CA MET A 160 24.44 8.84 14.39
C MET A 160 24.29 8.73 12.86
N PRO A 161 25.32 8.27 12.12
CA PRO A 161 25.14 7.89 10.74
C PRO A 161 24.28 6.63 10.67
N ILE A 162 23.25 6.63 9.84
CA ILE A 162 22.36 5.48 9.66
C ILE A 162 22.44 5.00 8.22
N PRO A 163 22.97 3.79 7.97
CA PRO A 163 22.78 3.14 6.69
C PRO A 163 21.28 2.86 6.51
N ALA A 164 20.68 3.52 5.51
CA ALA A 164 19.30 3.30 5.14
C ALA A 164 19.24 2.16 4.12
N ILE A 165 19.39 0.92 4.59
CA ILE A 165 19.16 -0.27 3.77
C ILE A 165 17.66 -0.57 3.77
N THR A 166 17.09 -0.72 2.59
CA THR A 166 15.70 -1.14 2.42
C THR A 166 15.62 -2.40 1.58
N TYR A 167 14.71 -3.28 1.95
CA TYR A 167 14.32 -4.42 1.13
C TYR A 167 12.80 -4.56 1.21
N THR A 168 12.15 -4.72 0.07
CA THR A 168 10.70 -4.95 -0.01
C THR A 168 10.46 -6.16 -0.89
N GLY A 169 10.19 -7.30 -0.24
CA GLY A 169 9.85 -8.57 -0.90
C GLY A 169 8.41 -9.00 -0.67
N ASN A 170 8.15 -10.30 -0.87
CA ASN A 170 6.83 -10.91 -0.64
C ASN A 170 6.50 -11.02 0.86
N ARG A 171 7.41 -11.60 1.65
CA ARG A 171 7.25 -11.81 3.10
C ARG A 171 8.20 -10.99 3.96
N LEU A 172 9.45 -10.85 3.52
CA LEU A 172 10.47 -10.10 4.25
C LEU A 172 10.50 -8.65 3.79
N GLN A 173 10.58 -7.75 4.75
CA GLN A 173 10.79 -6.33 4.53
C GLN A 173 11.81 -5.80 5.53
N ILE A 174 12.71 -4.97 5.06
CA ILE A 174 13.75 -4.34 5.86
C ILE A 174 13.67 -2.84 5.59
N PHE A 175 13.67 -2.04 6.66
CA PHE A 175 13.65 -0.59 6.62
C PHE A 175 14.62 -0.08 7.69
N GLY A 176 15.89 0.07 7.30
CA GLY A 176 16.97 0.49 8.19
C GLY A 176 17.12 -0.47 9.38
N PRO A 177 16.98 0.00 10.63
CA PRO A 177 17.15 -0.82 11.83
C PRO A 177 15.98 -1.78 12.10
N ARG A 178 14.93 -1.78 11.27
CA ARG A 178 13.73 -2.58 11.46
C ARG A 178 13.56 -3.60 10.34
N ALA A 179 13.21 -4.82 10.71
CA ALA A 179 12.79 -5.88 9.80
C ALA A 179 11.41 -6.40 10.19
N GLN A 180 10.63 -6.82 9.20
CA GLN A 180 9.39 -7.55 9.44
C GLN A 180 9.24 -8.72 8.47
N PHE A 181 8.70 -9.82 8.98
CA PHE A 181 8.48 -11.05 8.24
C PHE A 181 7.01 -11.47 8.34
N GLY A 182 6.30 -11.45 7.22
CA GLY A 182 4.90 -11.86 7.13
C GLY A 182 4.71 -13.33 7.47
N LEU A 183 3.94 -13.59 8.53
CA LEU A 183 3.54 -14.91 9.02
C LEU A 183 2.20 -15.36 8.41
N LEU A 184 1.24 -14.42 8.30
CA LEU A 184 -0.04 -14.60 7.65
C LEU A 184 -0.29 -13.41 6.72
N ASN A 185 -0.68 -13.69 5.47
CA ASN A 185 -1.03 -12.66 4.51
C ASN A 185 -2.33 -13.06 3.81
N LYS A 186 -3.47 -12.81 4.47
CA LYS A 186 -4.80 -13.17 3.96
C LYS A 186 -5.79 -12.05 4.27
N GLU A 187 -6.19 -11.28 3.25
CA GLU A 187 -7.14 -10.19 3.43
C GLU A 187 -8.43 -10.67 4.18
N PRO A 188 -8.94 -9.88 5.15
CA PRO A 188 -8.47 -8.55 5.55
C PRO A 188 -7.31 -8.55 6.58
N VAL A 189 -6.84 -9.71 7.04
CA VAL A 189 -5.91 -9.82 8.19
C VAL A 189 -4.49 -10.19 7.77
N ARG A 190 -3.52 -9.44 8.27
CA ARG A 190 -2.10 -9.66 8.01
C ARG A 190 -1.34 -9.71 9.33
N LEU A 191 -0.58 -10.77 9.58
CA LEU A 191 0.25 -10.95 10.79
C LEU A 191 1.73 -11.05 10.39
N ALA A 192 2.61 -10.37 11.10
CA ALA A 192 4.06 -10.43 10.93
C ALA A 192 4.80 -10.57 12.25
N ALA A 193 5.98 -11.19 12.18
CA ALA A 193 7.02 -11.03 13.18
C ALA A 193 7.81 -9.75 12.89
N VAL A 194 8.18 -9.01 13.93
CA VAL A 194 8.92 -7.75 13.83
C VAL A 194 10.19 -7.85 14.66
N ALA A 195 11.30 -7.35 14.11
CA ALA A 195 12.54 -7.14 14.82
C ALA A 195 13.01 -5.69 14.60
N GLN A 196 13.47 -5.02 15.65
CA GLN A 196 13.90 -3.63 15.57
C GLN A 196 15.11 -3.39 16.46
N TYR A 197 16.22 -2.98 15.86
CA TYR A 197 17.36 -2.45 16.57
C TYR A 197 17.02 -1.06 17.14
N ARG A 198 17.27 -0.88 18.44
CA ARG A 198 17.17 0.39 19.15
C ARG A 198 18.58 0.79 19.56
N ALA A 199 19.08 1.89 19.01
CA ALA A 199 20.35 2.47 19.43
C ALA A 199 20.26 2.96 20.88
N ALA A 200 21.41 2.98 21.56
CA ALA A 200 21.58 3.49 22.91
C ALA A 200 21.01 4.92 23.06
N ALA A 201 20.49 5.22 24.24
CA ALA A 201 19.76 6.47 24.48
C ALA A 201 20.57 7.50 25.28
N TYR A 202 21.24 7.07 26.35
CA TYR A 202 22.08 7.88 27.24
C TYR A 202 22.98 6.97 28.07
N GLU A 203 24.07 7.52 28.58
CA GLU A 203 24.96 6.92 29.58
C GLU A 203 24.71 7.61 30.94
N GLU A 204 24.91 6.91 32.06
CA GLU A 204 24.63 7.45 33.40
C GLU A 204 25.53 8.65 33.73
N ASP A 205 26.77 8.66 33.24
CA ASP A 205 27.74 9.73 33.46
C ASP A 205 27.59 10.92 32.49
N ASP A 206 26.60 10.88 31.57
CA ASP A 206 26.25 12.02 30.72
C ASP A 206 25.74 13.22 31.54
N SER A 207 25.20 13.00 32.75
CA SER A 207 24.67 14.06 33.61
C SER A 207 24.46 13.64 35.08
N ASP A 208 24.65 14.56 36.02
CA ASP A 208 24.30 14.38 37.44
C ASP A 208 22.81 14.01 37.65
N TYR A 209 21.92 14.37 36.71
CA TYR A 209 20.50 14.03 36.77
C TYR A 209 20.18 12.60 36.34
N LEU A 210 21.17 11.88 35.80
CA LEU A 210 21.07 10.49 35.38
C LEU A 210 21.67 9.53 36.41
N GLU A 211 22.28 10.02 37.48
CA GLU A 211 22.86 9.20 38.55
C GLU A 211 21.80 8.26 39.15
N GLY A 212 22.12 6.96 39.19
CA GLY A 212 21.24 5.88 39.63
C GLY A 212 20.25 5.39 38.57
N MET A 213 20.24 5.94 37.36
CA MET A 213 19.39 5.48 36.25
C MET A 213 20.03 4.37 35.40
N GLY A 214 21.35 4.15 35.51
CA GLY A 214 22.11 3.17 34.72
C GLY A 214 22.24 3.54 33.23
N ASP A 215 23.18 2.90 32.54
CA ASP A 215 23.37 3.09 31.10
C ASP A 215 22.21 2.49 30.30
N ARG A 216 21.76 3.19 29.25
CA ARG A 216 20.79 2.64 28.31
C ARG A 216 21.47 2.17 27.04
N ASP A 217 21.92 0.92 27.12
CA ASP A 217 22.51 0.18 26.04
C ASP A 217 21.59 0.01 24.82
N ALA A 218 22.23 -0.19 23.67
CA ALA A 218 21.52 -0.57 22.46
C ALA A 218 20.94 -1.98 22.61
N THR A 219 19.74 -2.20 22.06
CA THR A 219 19.07 -3.49 22.15
C THR A 219 18.37 -3.92 20.86
N MET A 220 17.89 -5.16 20.82
CA MET A 220 17.00 -5.70 19.80
C MET A 220 15.61 -5.94 20.39
N MET A 221 14.64 -5.21 19.88
CA MET A 221 13.22 -5.46 20.16
C MET A 221 12.68 -6.53 19.21
N ALA A 222 11.95 -7.52 19.72
CA ALA A 222 11.26 -8.53 18.93
C ALA A 222 9.76 -8.55 19.27
N GLY A 223 8.92 -8.88 18.30
CA GLY A 223 7.48 -8.79 18.51
C GLY A 223 6.61 -9.28 17.36
N LEU A 224 5.32 -8.98 17.46
CA LEU A 224 4.32 -9.30 16.47
C LEU A 224 3.57 -8.03 16.06
N SER A 225 3.22 -7.92 14.78
CA SER A 225 2.27 -6.91 14.31
C SER A 225 1.13 -7.55 13.53
N THR A 226 -0.07 -7.04 13.77
CA THR A 226 -1.30 -7.40 13.07
C THR A 226 -1.86 -6.17 12.41
N LYS A 227 -2.21 -6.30 11.13
CA LYS A 227 -2.90 -5.27 10.35
C LYS A 227 -4.24 -5.83 9.88
N VAL A 228 -5.29 -5.03 9.97
CA VAL A 228 -6.65 -5.37 9.54
C VAL A 228 -7.19 -4.25 8.66
N ASP A 229 -7.37 -4.55 7.38
CA ASP A 229 -8.01 -3.64 6.43
C ASP A 229 -9.54 -3.68 6.66
N LEU A 230 -10.14 -2.52 6.90
CA LEU A 230 -11.56 -2.36 7.15
C LEU A 230 -12.24 -1.63 5.97
N PRO A 231 -13.57 -1.78 5.80
CA PRO A 231 -14.32 -1.04 4.80
C PRO A 231 -14.15 0.49 4.91
N ALA A 232 -14.45 1.21 3.83
CA ALA A 232 -14.36 2.68 3.75
C ALA A 232 -12.95 3.26 3.98
N GLY A 233 -11.92 2.48 3.64
CA GLY A 233 -10.53 2.89 3.67
C GLY A 233 -9.92 3.01 5.06
N PHE A 234 -10.52 2.34 6.06
CA PHE A 234 -9.98 2.26 7.40
C PHE A 234 -8.94 1.14 7.52
N ASP A 235 -7.94 1.36 8.35
CA ASP A 235 -6.93 0.37 8.70
C ASP A 235 -6.70 0.36 10.20
N ILE A 236 -6.71 -0.82 10.81
CA ILE A 236 -6.29 -1.02 12.20
C ILE A 236 -4.95 -1.74 12.20
N SER A 237 -3.98 -1.19 12.94
CA SER A 237 -2.72 -1.87 13.22
C SER A 237 -2.49 -2.00 14.72
N LEU A 238 -2.18 -3.21 15.16
CA LEU A 238 -1.76 -3.55 16.51
C LEU A 238 -0.34 -4.10 16.44
N GLU A 239 0.56 -3.60 17.25
CA GLU A 239 1.93 -4.10 17.33
C GLU A 239 2.38 -4.16 18.78
N GLY A 240 2.93 -5.31 19.19
CA GLY A 240 3.58 -5.49 20.48
C GLY A 240 5.04 -5.90 20.25
N ARG A 241 5.96 -5.30 21.00
CA ARG A 241 7.40 -5.59 20.97
C ARG A 241 7.94 -5.70 22.39
N HIS A 242 8.87 -6.61 22.60
CA HIS A 242 9.58 -6.83 23.85
C HIS A 242 11.09 -6.81 23.61
N ASP A 243 11.85 -6.40 24.60
CA ASP A 243 13.30 -6.45 24.56
C ASP A 243 13.78 -7.91 24.52
N ALA A 244 14.37 -8.32 23.40
CA ALA A 244 14.81 -9.69 23.20
C ALA A 244 16.20 -9.97 23.81
N LEU A 245 16.97 -8.93 24.15
CA LEU A 245 18.33 -9.06 24.70
C LEU A 245 18.42 -8.67 26.18
N ASP A 246 17.29 -8.31 26.79
CA ASP A 246 17.15 -7.96 28.21
C ASP A 246 18.15 -6.87 28.67
N GLN A 247 18.46 -5.92 27.78
CA GLN A 247 19.31 -4.76 28.07
C GLN A 247 18.52 -3.64 28.74
N ILE A 248 17.24 -3.48 28.35
CA ILE A 248 16.27 -2.54 28.92
C ILE A 248 15.11 -3.27 29.60
N GLY A 249 14.84 -4.53 29.28
CA GLY A 249 13.82 -5.39 29.91
C GLY A 249 12.36 -5.00 29.66
N GLY A 250 12.09 -3.92 28.94
CA GLY A 250 10.75 -3.37 28.76
C GLY A 250 10.00 -3.88 27.52
N SER A 251 8.72 -3.53 27.47
CA SER A 251 7.80 -3.83 26.35
C SER A 251 7.10 -2.57 25.85
N GLU A 252 6.76 -2.56 24.56
CA GLU A 252 5.91 -1.56 23.94
C GLU A 252 4.70 -2.25 23.29
N ALA A 253 3.57 -1.56 23.30
CA ALA A 253 2.42 -1.91 22.47
C ALA A 253 1.86 -0.65 21.82
N SER A 254 1.44 -0.76 20.57
CA SER A 254 0.80 0.35 19.85
C SER A 254 -0.44 -0.15 19.13
N LEU A 255 -1.51 0.64 19.22
CA LEU A 255 -2.74 0.45 18.47
C LEU A 255 -3.00 1.72 17.69
N PHE A 256 -3.14 1.59 16.37
CA PHE A 256 -3.46 2.71 15.49
C PHE A 256 -4.67 2.41 14.62
N LEU A 257 -5.52 3.43 14.47
CA LEU A 257 -6.57 3.50 13.48
C LEU A 257 -6.18 4.59 12.47
N LEU A 258 -6.15 4.24 11.20
CA LEU A 258 -5.89 5.16 10.10
C LEU A 258 -7.06 5.16 9.14
N ARG A 259 -7.26 6.28 8.44
CA ARG A 259 -8.14 6.33 7.26
C ARG A 259 -7.43 7.08 6.14
N VAL A 260 -7.57 6.62 4.90
CA VAL A 260 -7.01 7.30 3.73
C VAL A 260 -8.10 8.07 3.00
N PHE A 261 -7.90 9.38 2.86
CA PHE A 261 -8.72 10.24 2.00
C PHE A 261 -7.89 10.69 0.80
N GLN A 262 -8.43 10.50 -0.40
CA GLN A 262 -7.80 10.93 -1.65
C GLN A 262 -8.71 11.93 -2.35
N ALA A 263 -8.22 13.15 -2.58
CA ALA A 263 -8.91 14.21 -3.32
C ALA A 263 -7.97 14.77 -4.39
N GLY A 264 -8.09 14.29 -5.63
CA GLY A 264 -7.16 14.63 -6.70
C GLY A 264 -5.72 14.29 -6.29
N SER A 265 -4.80 15.25 -6.38
CA SER A 265 -3.39 15.07 -6.00
C SER A 265 -3.13 15.10 -4.49
N VAL A 266 -4.12 15.48 -3.68
CA VAL A 266 -3.96 15.58 -2.22
C VAL A 266 -4.38 14.28 -1.57
N ARG A 267 -3.47 13.72 -0.75
CA ARG A 267 -3.75 12.58 0.13
C ARG A 267 -3.69 13.04 1.58
N LEU A 268 -4.77 12.80 2.33
CA LEU A 268 -4.84 13.05 3.75
C LEU A 268 -5.04 11.71 4.48
N THR A 269 -4.13 11.39 5.39
CA THR A 269 -4.20 10.15 6.19
C THR A 269 -4.27 10.49 7.68
N PRO A 270 -5.44 10.88 8.22
CA PRO A 270 -5.57 11.04 9.65
C PRO A 270 -5.29 9.72 10.37
N LYS A 271 -4.62 9.83 11.51
CA LYS A 271 -4.20 8.71 12.34
C LYS A 271 -4.53 9.02 13.79
N ALA A 272 -5.20 8.10 14.45
CA ALA A 272 -5.39 8.10 15.89
C ALA A 272 -4.76 6.84 16.48
N GLY A 273 -4.25 6.91 17.71
CA GLY A 273 -3.77 5.71 18.36
C GLY A 273 -3.30 5.89 19.78
N VAL A 274 -2.98 4.75 20.37
CA VAL A 274 -2.51 4.60 21.74
C VAL A 274 -1.16 3.92 21.66
N ASN A 275 -0.18 4.47 22.37
CA ASN A 275 1.10 3.83 22.63
C ASN A 275 1.16 3.54 24.12
N TRP A 276 1.50 2.31 24.45
CA TRP A 276 1.77 1.85 25.79
C TRP A 276 3.22 1.38 25.87
N MET A 277 3.84 1.67 27.01
CA MET A 277 5.20 1.29 27.35
C MET A 277 5.15 0.74 28.78
N SER A 278 5.88 -0.34 29.05
CA SER A 278 6.03 -0.84 30.41
C SER A 278 6.83 0.13 31.28
N ASP A 279 6.67 0.06 32.60
CA ASP A 279 7.36 0.97 33.54
C ASP A 279 8.89 0.90 33.47
N VAL A 280 9.42 -0.23 33.02
CA VAL A 280 10.87 -0.49 32.81
C VAL A 280 11.38 -0.08 31.41
N PHE A 281 10.52 0.43 30.53
CA PHE A 281 10.86 0.70 29.11
C PHE A 281 11.66 1.98 28.84
#